data_AF-A0A7X6I9C3-F1
#
_entry.id   AF-A0A7X6I9C3-F1
#
_cell.length_a   1.000
_cell.length_b   1.000
_cell.length_c   1.000
_cell.angle_alpha   90.00
_cell.angle_beta   90.00
_cell.angle_gamma   90.00
#
_symmetry.space_group_name_H-M   'P 1'
#
loop_
_entity.id
_entity.type
_entity.pdbx_description
1 polymer ?
#
loop_
_entity_poly.entity_id
_entity_poly.type
_entity_poly.pdbx_seq_one_letter_code
_entity_poly.pdbx_strand_id
1 'polypeptide(L)'
;MSVKVWWPLFPLLFFIVLVCLITAMVRVKRRGGTTRTEWLTLSLAIFFYLMTWVVGEMGMRWLHMPVSNVAELFILFNIVYFARKGWKDIAWLNGVALAAIAADFALHYILK
;
A
#
# COMPACT_ATOMS: atom_id res chain seq x y z
N MET A 1 12.29 -3.38 26.73
CA MET A 1 11.15 -2.47 26.49
C MET A 1 9.93 -3.31 26.16
N SER A 2 8.76 -3.01 26.72
CA SER A 2 7.55 -3.83 26.53
C SER A 2 7.06 -3.77 25.09
N VAL A 3 6.81 -4.92 24.45
CA VAL A 3 6.22 -5.09 23.11
C VAL A 3 4.94 -4.25 22.92
N LYS A 4 4.23 -3.96 24.02
CA LYS A 4 3.01 -3.11 24.01
C LYS A 4 3.25 -1.66 23.58
N VAL A 5 4.46 -1.12 23.73
CA VAL A 5 4.77 0.27 23.36
C VAL A 5 4.77 0.47 21.84
N TRP A 6 5.14 -0.58 21.09
CA TRP A 6 5.28 -0.52 19.63
C TRP A 6 4.00 -0.91 18.88
N TRP A 7 3.01 -1.45 19.58
CA TRP A 7 1.75 -1.90 18.99
C TRP A 7 0.97 -0.80 18.24
N PRO A 8 0.96 0.49 18.66
CA PRO A 8 0.33 1.57 17.90
C PRO A 8 0.98 1.86 16.53
N LEU A 9 2.19 1.37 16.25
CA LEU A 9 2.83 1.58 14.96
C LEU A 9 2.15 0.79 13.82
N PHE A 10 1.59 -0.39 14.09
CA PHE A 10 0.91 -1.20 13.08
C PHE A 10 -0.28 -0.44 12.43
N PRO A 11 -1.28 0.07 13.19
CA PRO A 11 -2.37 0.84 12.59
C PRO A 11 -1.89 2.17 11.99
N LEU A 12 -0.82 2.76 12.51
CA LEU A 12 -0.23 3.98 11.95
C LEU A 12 0.38 3.73 10.56
N LEU A 13 1.18 2.68 10.42
CA LEU A 13 1.78 2.27 9.14
C LEU A 13 0.68 1.91 8.13
N PHE A 14 -0.36 1.22 8.58
CA PHE A 14 -1.53 0.93 7.75
C PHE A 14 -2.20 2.21 7.22
N PHE A 15 -2.41 3.19 8.10
CA PHE A 15 -3.00 4.46 7.71
C PHE A 15 -2.10 5.26 6.75
N ILE A 16 -0.78 5.23 6.95
CA ILE A 16 0.19 5.88 6.05
C ILE A 16 0.05 5.32 4.63
N VAL A 17 -0.04 3.99 4.47
CA VAL A 17 -0.22 3.34 3.17
C VAL A 17 -1.53 3.82 2.52
N LEU A 18 -2.65 3.79 3.25
CA LEU A 18 -3.94 4.24 2.73
C LEU A 18 -3.91 5.70 2.28
N VAL A 19 -3.37 6.59 3.11
CA VAL A 19 -3.26 8.02 2.77
C VAL A 19 -2.41 8.21 1.51
N CYS A 20 -1.30 7.48 1.38
CA CYS A 20 -0.45 7.55 0.19
C CYS A 20 -1.20 7.12 -1.08
N LEU A 21 -1.88 5.98 -1.05
CA LEU A 21 -2.60 5.44 -2.20
C LEU A 21 -3.81 6.31 -2.58
N ILE A 22 -4.59 6.78 -1.61
CA ILE A 22 -5.72 7.68 -1.84
C ILE A 22 -5.22 9.02 -2.41
N THR A 23 -4.14 9.58 -1.86
CA THR A 23 -3.55 10.82 -2.36
C THR A 23 -3.05 10.65 -3.79
N ALA A 24 -2.43 9.51 -4.11
CA ALA A 24 -2.00 9.19 -5.48
C ALA A 24 -3.20 9.17 -6.44
N MET A 25 -4.30 8.51 -6.04
CA MET A 25 -5.54 8.45 -6.82
C MET A 25 -6.17 9.83 -7.04
N VAL A 26 -6.23 10.67 -5.99
CA VAL A 26 -6.72 12.05 -6.09
C VAL A 26 -5.84 12.90 -7.02
N ARG A 27 -4.52 12.77 -6.93
CA ARG A 27 -3.59 13.51 -7.81
C ARG A 27 -3.72 13.09 -9.26
N VAL A 28 -3.87 11.79 -9.52
CA VAL A 28 -4.15 11.26 -10.86
C VAL A 28 -5.44 11.86 -11.43
N LYS A 29 -6.53 11.88 -10.65
CA LYS A 29 -7.81 12.49 -11.07
C LYS A 29 -7.67 13.96 -11.43
N ARG A 30 -6.91 14.72 -10.64
CA ARG A 30 -6.73 16.18 -10.81
C ARG A 30 -5.91 16.57 -12.03
N ARG A 31 -5.06 15.68 -12.55
CA ARG A 31 -4.18 15.97 -13.70
C ARG A 31 -4.94 16.09 -15.03
N GLY A 32 -6.16 15.57 -15.12
CA GLY A 32 -6.91 15.51 -16.39
C GLY A 32 -6.29 14.50 -17.38
N GLY A 33 -7.11 13.93 -18.26
CA GLY A 33 -6.62 12.96 -19.27
C GLY A 33 -6.12 11.63 -18.69
N THR A 34 -6.67 11.20 -17.55
CA THR A 34 -6.33 9.92 -16.92
C THR A 34 -6.80 8.74 -17.78
N THR A 35 -5.92 7.78 -18.05
CA THR A 35 -6.34 6.55 -18.76
C THR A 35 -7.06 5.57 -17.83
N ARG A 36 -7.85 4.67 -18.41
CA ARG A 36 -8.50 3.58 -17.66
C ARG A 36 -7.48 2.73 -16.90
N THR A 37 -6.28 2.53 -17.45
CA THR A 37 -5.20 1.75 -16.83
C THR A 37 -4.72 2.37 -15.52
N GLU A 38 -4.57 3.69 -15.47
CA GLU A 38 -4.13 4.41 -14.26
C GLU A 38 -5.14 4.29 -13.12
N TRP A 39 -6.43 4.44 -13.46
CA TRP A 39 -7.50 4.26 -12.50
C TRP A 39 -7.57 2.84 -11.97
N LEU A 40 -7.47 1.85 -12.88
CA LEU A 40 -7.61 0.45 -12.54
C LEU A 40 -6.46 -0.03 -11.65
N THR A 41 -5.22 0.33 -11.99
CA THR A 41 -4.02 -0.10 -11.25
C THR A 41 -3.93 0.52 -9.85
N LEU A 42 -4.32 1.79 -9.68
CA LEU A 42 -4.41 2.42 -8.36
C LEU A 42 -5.60 1.86 -7.53
N SER A 43 -6.75 1.64 -8.17
CA SER A 43 -7.92 1.07 -7.48
C SER A 43 -7.65 -0.36 -7.00
N LEU A 44 -6.97 -1.17 -7.82
CA LEU A 44 -6.58 -2.53 -7.45
C LEU A 44 -5.57 -2.53 -6.30
N ALA A 45 -4.58 -1.63 -6.30
CA ALA A 45 -3.67 -1.49 -5.17
C ALA A 45 -4.42 -1.20 -3.85
N ILE A 46 -5.35 -0.24 -3.86
CA ILE A 46 -6.16 0.10 -2.69
C ILE A 46 -7.04 -1.08 -2.27
N PHE A 47 -7.73 -1.71 -3.23
CA PHE A 47 -8.63 -2.83 -2.97
C PHE A 47 -7.89 -3.99 -2.32
N PHE A 48 -6.80 -4.47 -2.92
CA PHE A 48 -6.05 -5.60 -2.37
C PHE A 48 -5.42 -5.27 -1.03
N TYR A 49 -4.95 -4.03 -0.83
CA TYR A 49 -4.44 -3.59 0.47
C TYR A 49 -5.50 -3.63 1.58
N LEU A 50 -6.72 -3.15 1.30
CA LEU A 50 -7.83 -3.25 2.23
C LEU A 50 -8.26 -4.70 2.48
N MET A 51 -8.27 -5.53 1.43
CA MET A 51 -8.56 -6.96 1.57
C MET A 51 -7.54 -7.67 2.44
N THR A 52 -6.29 -7.20 2.49
CA THR A 52 -5.26 -7.79 3.36
C THR A 52 -5.69 -7.70 4.82
N TRP A 53 -6.18 -6.53 5.25
CA TRP A 53 -6.73 -6.33 6.58
C TRP A 53 -7.99 -7.18 6.83
N VAL A 54 -8.96 -7.17 5.91
CA VAL A 54 -10.21 -7.95 6.05
C VAL A 54 -9.91 -9.45 6.23
N VAL A 55 -9.04 -10.00 5.40
CA VAL A 55 -8.63 -11.41 5.46
C VAL A 55 -7.89 -11.72 6.77
N GLY A 56 -7.11 -10.76 7.28
CA GLY A 56 -6.47 -10.84 8.59
C GLY A 56 -7.47 -10.93 9.74
N GLU A 57 -8.48 -10.05 9.75
CA GLU A 57 -9.56 -10.03 10.75
C GLU A 57 -10.43 -11.30 10.68
N MET A 58 -10.67 -11.83 9.47
CA MET A 58 -11.39 -13.09 9.27
C MET A 58 -10.60 -14.33 9.73
N GLY A 59 -9.36 -14.18 10.20
CA GLY A 59 -8.51 -15.28 10.64
C GLY A 59 -8.01 -16.17 9.50
N MET A 60 -8.18 -15.75 8.24
CA MET A 60 -7.81 -16.51 7.04
C MET A 60 -6.32 -16.36 6.73
N ARG A 61 -5.46 -16.84 7.64
CA ARG A 61 -3.99 -16.69 7.58
C ARG A 61 -3.37 -17.16 6.26
N TRP A 62 -3.94 -18.19 5.64
CA TRP A 62 -3.46 -18.75 4.38
C TRP A 62 -3.68 -17.81 3.18
N LEU A 63 -4.68 -16.92 3.24
CA LEU A 63 -4.93 -15.91 2.21
C LEU A 63 -4.27 -14.56 2.51
N HIS A 64 -3.96 -14.26 3.76
CA HIS A 64 -3.40 -12.95 4.15
C HIS A 64 -2.12 -12.63 3.36
N MET A 65 -1.17 -13.57 3.32
CA MET A 65 0.09 -13.39 2.60
C MET A 65 -0.10 -13.27 1.07
N PRO A 66 -0.84 -14.17 0.39
CA PRO A 66 -1.14 -13.99 -1.03
C PRO A 66 -1.79 -12.64 -1.37
N VAL A 67 -2.76 -12.20 -0.57
CA VAL A 67 -3.46 -10.93 -0.80
C VAL A 67 -2.53 -9.73 -0.61
N SER A 68 -1.66 -9.75 0.41
CA SER A 68 -0.63 -8.72 0.64
C SER A 68 0.31 -8.63 -0.56
N ASN A 69 0.83 -9.78 -1.02
CA ASN A 69 1.77 -9.85 -2.13
C ASN A 69 1.16 -9.27 -3.41
N VAL A 70 -0.14 -9.51 -3.65
CA VAL A 70 -0.84 -8.93 -4.81
C VAL A 70 -0.95 -7.40 -4.67
N ALA A 71 -1.27 -6.89 -3.48
CA ALA A 71 -1.28 -5.45 -3.23
C ALA A 71 0.10 -4.82 -3.48
N GLU A 72 1.15 -5.40 -2.91
CA GLU A 72 2.54 -4.96 -3.09
C GLU A 72 2.99 -4.99 -4.55
N LEU A 73 2.56 -6.00 -5.33
CA LEU A 73 2.83 -6.09 -6.76
C LEU A 73 2.18 -4.92 -7.52
N PHE A 74 0.94 -4.57 -7.23
CA PHE A 74 0.30 -3.40 -7.84
C PHE A 74 0.98 -2.09 -7.43
N ILE A 75 1.38 -1.96 -6.16
CA ILE A 75 2.10 -0.77 -5.67
C ILE A 75 3.46 -0.65 -6.39
N LEU A 76 4.22 -1.75 -6.48
CA LEU A 76 5.51 -1.78 -7.18
C LEU A 76 5.34 -1.48 -8.68
N PHE A 77 4.33 -2.08 -9.32
CA PHE A 77 3.98 -1.76 -10.69
C PHE A 77 3.70 -0.27 -10.87
N ASN A 78 2.91 0.33 -9.98
CA ASN A 78 2.60 1.76 -10.01
C ASN A 78 3.86 2.63 -9.87
N ILE A 79 4.80 2.27 -8.99
CA ILE A 79 6.08 2.99 -8.87
C ILE A 79 6.78 3.05 -10.24
N VAL A 80 6.98 1.89 -10.88
CA VAL A 80 7.69 1.80 -12.16
C VAL A 80 6.90 2.50 -13.28
N TYR A 81 5.59 2.25 -13.36
CA TYR A 81 4.72 2.80 -14.39
C TYR A 81 4.67 4.33 -14.34
N PHE A 82 4.38 4.91 -13.17
CA PHE A 82 4.27 6.36 -13.01
C PHE A 82 5.63 7.06 -13.08
N ALA A 83 6.72 6.41 -12.64
CA ALA A 83 8.07 6.93 -12.82
C ALA A 83 8.42 7.06 -14.32
N ARG A 84 8.14 6.02 -15.12
CA ARG A 84 8.34 6.03 -16.58
C ARG A 84 7.46 7.04 -17.30
N LYS A 85 6.26 7.30 -16.78
CA LYS A 85 5.36 8.35 -17.30
C LYS A 85 5.79 9.78 -16.90
N GLY A 86 6.81 9.93 -16.06
CA GLY A 86 7.28 11.23 -15.56
C GLY A 86 6.47 11.79 -14.40
N TRP A 87 5.51 11.02 -13.86
CA TRP A 87 4.64 11.42 -12.74
C TRP A 87 5.31 11.06 -11.41
N LYS A 88 6.45 11.71 -11.14
CA LYS A 88 7.35 11.40 -10.02
C LYS A 88 6.68 11.50 -8.65
N ASP A 89 5.74 12.41 -8.49
CA ASP A 89 4.98 12.60 -7.26
C ASP A 89 4.07 11.42 -6.93
N ILE A 90 3.44 10.81 -7.95
CA ILE A 90 2.59 9.62 -7.78
C ILE A 90 3.46 8.37 -7.56
N ALA A 91 4.57 8.26 -8.30
CA ALA A 91 5.55 7.21 -8.08
C ALA A 91 6.12 7.25 -6.66
N TRP A 92 6.43 8.46 -6.15
CA TRP A 92 6.92 8.66 -4.80
C TRP A 92 5.89 8.24 -3.74
N LEU A 93 4.62 8.60 -3.91
CA LEU A 93 3.56 8.16 -2.98
C LEU A 93 3.42 6.64 -2.92
N ASN A 94 3.50 5.94 -4.06
CA ASN A 94 3.51 4.48 -4.07
C ASN A 94 4.81 3.92 -3.45
N GLY A 95 5.95 4.59 -3.62
CA GLY A 95 7.22 4.24 -2.97
C GLY A 95 7.16 4.36 -1.45
N VAL A 96 6.58 5.44 -0.92
CA VAL A 96 6.36 5.62 0.52
C VAL A 96 5.40 4.56 1.06
N ALA A 97 4.32 4.25 0.33
CA ALA A 97 3.42 3.15 0.69
C ALA A 97 4.18 1.81 0.78
N LEU A 98 4.99 1.46 -0.22
CA LEU A 98 5.77 0.23 -0.20
C LEU A 98 6.79 0.18 0.95
N ALA A 99 7.45 1.30 1.24
CA ALA A 99 8.38 1.41 2.37
C ALA A 99 7.67 1.24 3.72
N ALA A 100 6.45 1.77 3.87
CA ALA A 100 5.65 1.58 5.07
C ALA A 100 5.22 0.12 5.26
N ILE A 101 4.87 -0.58 4.18
CA ILE A 101 4.58 -2.03 4.21
C ILE A 101 5.84 -2.81 4.62
N ALA A 102 7.00 -2.49 4.05
CA ALA A 102 8.26 -3.14 4.42
C ALA A 102 8.63 -2.88 5.90
N ALA A 103 8.38 -1.67 6.40
CA ALA A 103 8.57 -1.33 7.81
C ALA A 103 7.62 -2.13 8.72
N ASP A 104 6.38 -2.35 8.29
CA ASP A 104 5.39 -3.16 9.01
C ASP A 104 5.86 -4.63 9.12
N PHE A 105 6.34 -5.21 8.02
CA PHE A 105 6.94 -6.56 8.02
C PHE A 105 8.18 -6.64 8.93
N ALA A 106 9.07 -5.66 8.86
CA ALA A 106 10.27 -5.61 9.70
C ALA A 106 9.89 -5.50 11.18
N LEU A 107 8.89 -4.68 11.52
CA LEU A 107 8.39 -4.53 12.88
C LEU A 107 7.78 -5.84 13.41
N HIS A 108 7.00 -6.55 12.59
CA HIS A 108 6.49 -7.88 12.92
C HIS A 108 7.61 -8.91 13.16
N TYR A 109 8.74 -8.78 12.45
CA TYR A 109 9.88 -9.68 12.63
C TYR A 109 10.68 -9.36 13.90
N ILE A 110 10.88 -8.07 14.21
CA ILE A 110 11.65 -7.60 15.38
C ILE A 110 10.88 -7.81 16.70
N LEU A 111 9.55 -7.68 16.67
CA LEU A 111 8.69 -7.81 17.87
C LEU A 111 8.21 -9.24 18.14
N LYS A 112 8.58 -10.20 17.29
CA LYS A 112 8.39 -11.64 17.54
C LYS A 112 9.41 -12.14 18.55
#